data_AF-A0A8J7QN91-F1
#
_entry.id   AF-A0A8J7QN91-F1
#
_cell.length_a   1.000
_cell.length_b   1.000
_cell.length_c   1.000
_cell.angle_alpha   90.00
_cell.angle_beta   90.00
_cell.angle_gamma   90.00
#
_symmetry.space_group_name_H-M   'P 1'
#
loop_
_entity.id
_entity.type
_entity.pdbx_description
1 polymer ?
#
loop_
_entity_poly.entity_id
_entity_poly.type
_entity_poly.pdbx_seq_one_letter_code
_entity_poly.pdbx_strand_id
1 'polypeptide(L)'
;MKYHTLIALLFALTVAFPVNADSNENVLEDSIIASKLWASYALSESLNPLTIDIDVSDGVVALHGEVDNRSEKNLAGSMAEGTKGVRTVENYLKIAKDEKGNHAPKKKASLVHEVGSTLNDAAINVAVSSRLVANKHVSGFSIDVEVADGHVSLAGQVSDADSRKIAESIAKNTRGVKTVNSHLAVKESDKKEKDLRLQHLTEKIDDMWVATKVNSQYAYTRGVDATDIDVDVDEGVVTLKGHVAHKGEKELACKIAEDTLGVRRVNADALEIR
;
A
#
# COMPACT_ATOMS: atom_id res chain seq x y z
N MET A 1 -24.37 -39.30 -0.77
CA MET A 1 -23.30 -38.64 0.03
C MET A 1 -23.74 -37.21 0.28
N LYS A 2 -23.80 -36.82 1.55
CA LYS A 2 -24.40 -35.59 2.07
C LYS A 2 -23.29 -34.58 2.35
N TYR A 3 -23.41 -33.35 1.85
CA TYR A 3 -23.08 -32.13 2.59
C TYR A 3 -23.99 -31.01 2.10
N HIS A 4 -24.82 -30.51 3.01
CA HIS A 4 -25.71 -29.36 2.84
C HIS A 4 -24.88 -28.08 2.90
N THR A 5 -24.84 -27.32 1.82
CA THR A 5 -24.58 -25.88 1.85
C THR A 5 -25.86 -25.18 2.30
N LEU A 6 -25.97 -24.92 3.60
CA LEU A 6 -27.01 -24.05 4.16
C LEU A 6 -26.57 -22.60 3.95
N ILE A 7 -27.11 -21.99 2.89
CA ILE A 7 -27.29 -20.55 2.77
C ILE A 7 -28.38 -20.18 3.79
N ALA A 8 -28.03 -19.42 4.82
CA ALA A 8 -29.00 -18.70 5.66
C ALA A 8 -28.73 -17.21 5.45
N LEU A 9 -29.27 -16.62 4.38
CA LEU A 9 -30.52 -15.87 4.35
C LEU A 9 -30.60 -14.83 5.49
N LEU A 10 -30.09 -13.64 5.17
CA LEU A 10 -30.30 -12.38 5.87
C LEU A 10 -31.80 -12.04 5.87
N PHE A 11 -32.49 -12.20 7.00
CA PHE A 11 -33.81 -11.60 7.22
C PHE A 11 -33.61 -10.31 8.00
N ALA A 12 -33.62 -9.17 7.28
CA ALA A 12 -33.79 -7.87 7.91
C ALA A 12 -35.24 -7.74 8.36
N LEU A 13 -35.52 -8.08 9.62
CA LEU A 13 -36.76 -7.68 10.28
C LEU A 13 -36.50 -6.39 11.05
N THR A 14 -36.79 -5.25 10.43
CA THR A 14 -36.82 -3.97 11.14
C THR A 14 -38.03 -3.93 12.05
N VAL A 15 -37.85 -4.34 13.30
CA VAL A 15 -38.80 -3.99 14.36
C VAL A 15 -38.36 -2.63 14.89
N ALA A 16 -39.18 -1.60 14.66
CA ALA A 16 -39.00 -0.30 15.28
C ALA A 16 -39.24 -0.46 16.79
N PHE A 17 -38.16 -0.62 17.55
CA PHE A 17 -38.23 -0.52 19.00
C PHE A 17 -38.22 0.96 19.40
N PRO A 18 -39.12 1.41 20.29
CA PRO A 18 -39.00 2.72 20.88
C PRO A 18 -37.65 2.79 21.60
N VAL A 19 -36.85 3.82 21.29
CA VAL A 19 -35.64 4.15 22.04
C VAL A 19 -36.07 4.53 23.45
N ASN A 20 -36.08 3.55 24.35
CA ASN A 20 -36.12 3.79 25.78
C ASN A 20 -34.71 4.20 26.21
N ALA A 21 -34.56 5.45 26.65
CA ALA A 21 -33.30 6.08 27.02
C ALA A 21 -32.71 5.58 28.37
N ASP A 22 -32.87 4.28 28.67
CA ASP A 22 -32.48 3.65 29.94
C ASP A 22 -31.27 2.71 29.79
N SER A 23 -30.81 2.44 28.55
CA SER A 23 -29.78 1.42 28.25
C SER A 23 -28.33 1.91 28.30
N ASN A 24 -28.07 3.20 28.54
CA ASN A 24 -26.70 3.73 28.49
C ASN A 24 -25.96 3.65 29.82
N GLU A 25 -26.67 3.58 30.95
CA GLU A 25 -26.04 3.53 32.29
C GLU A 25 -25.52 2.12 32.61
N ASN A 26 -26.32 1.08 32.34
CA ASN A 26 -25.94 -0.32 32.57
C ASN A 26 -24.77 -0.77 31.69
N VAL A 27 -24.69 -0.32 30.43
CA VAL A 27 -23.60 -0.70 29.51
C VAL A 27 -22.24 -0.18 29.99
N LEU A 28 -22.20 1.03 30.57
CA LEU A 28 -20.97 1.55 31.16
C LEU A 28 -20.59 0.77 32.42
N GLU A 29 -21.54 0.44 33.29
CA GLU A 29 -21.29 -0.35 34.49
C GLU A 29 -20.76 -1.77 34.17
N ASP A 30 -21.38 -2.45 33.21
CA ASP A 30 -20.99 -3.79 32.77
C ASP A 30 -19.57 -3.81 32.16
N SER A 31 -19.22 -2.79 31.38
CA SER A 31 -17.87 -2.65 30.82
C SER A 31 -16.80 -2.47 31.91
N ILE A 32 -17.14 -1.80 33.00
CA ILE A 32 -16.25 -1.62 34.16
C ILE A 32 -16.10 -2.93 34.93
N ILE A 33 -17.17 -3.72 35.08
CA ILE A 33 -17.12 -5.05 35.68
C ILE A 33 -16.18 -5.95 34.87
N ALA A 34 -16.38 -6.03 33.54
CA ALA A 34 -15.55 -6.81 32.63
C ALA A 34 -14.06 -6.42 32.74
N SER A 35 -13.77 -5.11 32.74
CA SER A 35 -12.41 -4.59 32.85
C SER A 35 -11.73 -4.96 34.17
N LYS A 36 -12.44 -4.88 35.30
CA LYS A 36 -11.93 -5.27 36.62
C LYS A 36 -11.64 -6.77 36.68
N LEU A 37 -12.53 -7.59 36.12
CA LEU A 37 -12.35 -9.03 36.09
C LEU A 37 -11.13 -9.42 35.26
N TRP A 38 -11.02 -8.87 34.06
CA TRP A 38 -9.87 -9.11 33.20
C TRP A 38 -8.56 -8.74 33.90
N ALA A 39 -8.50 -7.56 34.53
CA ALA A 39 -7.33 -7.14 35.31
C ALA A 39 -7.03 -8.10 36.48
N SER A 40 -8.07 -8.56 37.18
CA SER A 40 -7.91 -9.50 38.31
C SER A 40 -7.38 -10.86 37.87
N TYR A 41 -7.85 -11.37 36.71
CA TYR A 41 -7.37 -12.63 36.14
C TYR A 41 -5.96 -12.50 35.58
N ALA A 42 -5.62 -11.39 34.95
CA ALA A 42 -4.27 -11.13 34.46
C ALA A 42 -3.22 -11.02 35.58
N LEU A 43 -3.62 -10.58 36.78
CA LEU A 43 -2.77 -10.51 37.95
C LEU A 43 -2.72 -11.82 38.76
N SER A 44 -3.59 -12.78 38.45
CA SER A 44 -3.62 -14.07 39.13
C SER A 44 -2.53 -14.99 38.58
N GLU A 45 -1.62 -15.46 39.44
CA GLU A 45 -0.60 -16.45 39.05
C GLU A 45 -1.19 -17.80 38.64
N SER A 46 -2.45 -18.05 39.02
CA SER A 46 -3.14 -19.34 38.79
C SER A 46 -4.11 -19.30 37.60
N LEU A 47 -4.40 -18.13 37.01
CA LEU A 47 -5.32 -18.02 35.88
C LEU A 47 -4.62 -17.46 34.66
N ASN A 48 -4.99 -17.95 33.48
CA ASN A 48 -4.55 -17.37 32.22
C ASN A 48 -5.69 -16.53 31.64
N PRO A 49 -5.56 -15.18 31.60
CA PRO A 49 -6.62 -14.31 31.08
C PRO A 49 -6.87 -14.51 29.57
N LEU A 50 -5.94 -15.14 28.86
CA LEU A 50 -6.05 -15.38 27.41
C LEU A 50 -6.91 -16.61 27.07
N THR A 51 -7.30 -17.42 28.05
CA THR A 51 -8.14 -18.62 27.85
C THR A 51 -9.52 -18.49 28.45
N ILE A 52 -9.85 -17.32 29.01
CA ILE A 52 -11.11 -17.03 29.68
C ILE A 52 -11.75 -15.82 29.01
N ASP A 53 -12.88 -16.05 28.34
CA ASP A 53 -13.72 -15.00 27.78
C ASP A 53 -14.75 -14.56 28.83
N ILE A 54 -14.97 -13.25 28.94
CA ILE A 54 -15.84 -12.62 29.94
C ILE A 54 -16.88 -11.79 29.21
N ASP A 55 -18.14 -12.20 29.30
CA ASP A 55 -19.28 -11.41 28.85
C ASP A 55 -20.05 -10.90 30.07
N VAL A 56 -20.43 -9.62 30.05
CA VAL A 56 -21.20 -9.00 31.14
C VAL A 56 -22.42 -8.32 30.56
N SER A 57 -23.58 -8.61 31.13
CA SER A 57 -24.84 -7.98 30.75
C SER A 57 -25.76 -7.87 31.97
N ASP A 58 -26.16 -6.64 32.32
CA ASP A 58 -26.98 -6.30 33.47
C ASP A 58 -26.44 -6.90 34.79
N GLY A 59 -25.12 -6.84 34.97
CA GLY A 59 -24.41 -7.42 36.12
C GLY A 59 -24.37 -8.95 36.17
N VAL A 60 -24.84 -9.65 35.14
CA VAL A 60 -24.64 -11.10 34.97
C VAL A 60 -23.35 -11.34 34.21
N VAL A 61 -22.44 -12.10 34.80
CA VAL A 61 -21.13 -12.44 34.22
C VAL A 61 -21.16 -13.86 33.68
N ALA A 62 -20.97 -14.03 32.38
CA ALA A 62 -20.77 -15.33 31.77
C ALA A 62 -19.27 -15.57 31.52
N LEU A 63 -18.76 -16.69 32.04
CA LEU A 63 -17.35 -17.10 31.86
C LEU A 63 -17.27 -18.26 30.88
N HIS A 64 -16.60 -18.04 29.76
CA HIS A 64 -16.38 -19.04 28.71
C HIS A 64 -14.89 -19.33 28.51
N GLY A 65 -14.59 -20.44 27.84
CA GLY A 65 -13.21 -20.84 27.54
C GLY A 65 -12.75 -22.09 28.29
N GLU A 66 -11.42 -22.20 28.48
CA GLU A 66 -10.76 -23.38 29.04
C GLU A 66 -9.84 -23.02 30.20
N VAL A 67 -9.84 -23.87 31.23
CA VAL A 67 -8.94 -23.82 32.38
C VAL A 67 -8.28 -25.18 32.60
N ASP A 68 -7.13 -25.21 33.25
CA ASP A 68 -6.32 -26.43 33.30
C ASP A 68 -6.86 -27.45 34.30
N ASN A 69 -7.57 -27.02 35.35
CA ASN A 69 -8.09 -27.91 36.39
C ASN A 69 -9.36 -27.33 37.05
N ARG A 70 -10.02 -28.12 37.90
CA ARG A 70 -11.22 -27.70 38.63
C ARG A 70 -10.94 -26.54 39.60
N SER A 71 -9.76 -26.48 40.19
CA SER A 71 -9.39 -25.42 41.14
C SER A 71 -9.35 -24.05 40.44
N GLU A 72 -8.78 -23.97 39.25
CA GLU A 72 -8.80 -22.77 38.42
C GLU A 72 -10.20 -22.39 37.97
N LYS A 73 -11.03 -23.37 37.57
CA LYS A 73 -12.44 -23.13 37.23
C LYS A 73 -13.18 -22.47 38.40
N ASN A 74 -13.00 -23.03 39.59
CA ASN A 74 -13.66 -22.53 40.80
C ASN A 74 -13.10 -21.15 41.20
N LEU A 75 -11.78 -20.96 41.12
CA LEU A 75 -11.12 -19.69 41.41
C LEU A 75 -11.64 -18.56 40.52
N ALA A 76 -11.73 -18.79 39.20
CA ALA A 76 -12.29 -17.82 38.27
C ALA A 76 -13.73 -17.46 38.64
N GLY A 77 -14.56 -18.46 38.96
CA GLY A 77 -15.94 -18.25 39.41
C GLY A 77 -16.02 -17.40 40.69
N SER A 78 -15.25 -17.76 41.73
CA SER A 78 -15.25 -17.04 43.01
C SER A 78 -14.70 -15.61 42.89
N MET A 79 -13.68 -15.39 42.05
CA MET A 79 -13.18 -14.05 41.75
C MET A 79 -14.23 -13.20 41.00
N ALA A 80 -15.01 -13.82 40.11
CA ALA A 80 -16.13 -13.17 39.45
C ALA A 80 -17.23 -12.78 40.43
N GLU A 81 -17.67 -13.72 41.27
CA GLU A 81 -18.69 -13.48 42.30
C GLU A 81 -18.27 -12.39 43.31
N GLY A 82 -16.97 -12.31 43.62
CA GLY A 82 -16.42 -11.29 44.53
C GLY A 82 -16.27 -9.89 43.94
N THR A 83 -16.50 -9.71 42.63
CA THR A 83 -16.31 -8.41 41.98
C THR A 83 -17.50 -7.50 42.20
N LYS A 84 -17.26 -6.29 42.74
CA LYS A 84 -18.32 -5.30 43.01
C LYS A 84 -19.07 -4.95 41.72
N GLY A 85 -20.39 -5.12 41.76
CA GLY A 85 -21.31 -4.90 40.63
C GLY A 85 -21.84 -6.19 40.02
N VAL A 86 -21.19 -7.33 40.31
CA VAL A 86 -21.66 -8.65 39.85
C VAL A 86 -22.87 -9.10 40.66
N ARG A 87 -23.95 -9.43 39.97
CA ARG A 87 -25.19 -9.97 40.54
C ARG A 87 -25.20 -11.49 40.50
N THR A 88 -24.72 -12.07 39.40
CA THR A 88 -24.75 -13.52 39.17
C THR A 88 -23.60 -13.91 38.24
N VAL A 89 -23.08 -15.12 38.42
CA VAL A 89 -22.01 -15.69 37.59
C VAL A 89 -22.47 -17.00 36.97
N GLU A 90 -22.38 -17.07 35.64
CA GLU A 90 -22.62 -18.27 34.86
C GLU A 90 -21.28 -18.85 34.38
N ASN A 91 -20.76 -19.84 35.11
CA ASN A 91 -19.43 -20.37 34.86
C ASN A 91 -19.44 -21.59 33.92
N TYR A 92 -19.32 -21.30 32.62
CA TYR A 92 -19.29 -22.28 31.53
C TYR A 92 -17.89 -22.79 31.16
N LEU A 93 -16.86 -22.45 31.95
CA LEU A 93 -15.49 -22.88 31.69
C LEU A 93 -15.36 -24.40 31.59
N LYS A 94 -14.59 -24.87 30.61
CA LYS A 94 -14.30 -26.30 30.43
C LYS A 94 -12.91 -26.62 30.99
N ILE A 95 -12.77 -27.79 31.59
CA ILE A 95 -11.48 -28.23 32.11
C ILE A 95 -10.73 -28.95 30.98
N ALA A 96 -9.53 -28.46 30.64
CA ALA A 96 -8.73 -28.96 29.53
C ALA A 96 -7.97 -30.27 29.83
N LYS A 97 -7.88 -30.66 31.11
CA LYS A 97 -7.25 -31.90 31.59
C LYS A 97 -8.28 -32.77 32.31
N ASP A 98 -8.20 -34.10 32.17
CA ASP A 98 -9.02 -34.98 33.01
C ASP A 98 -8.54 -34.96 34.48
N GLU A 99 -9.33 -35.52 35.41
CA GLU A 99 -8.99 -35.58 36.85
C GLU A 99 -7.69 -36.36 37.14
N LYS A 100 -7.06 -36.97 36.11
CA LYS A 100 -5.82 -37.74 36.19
C LYS A 100 -4.63 -37.02 35.52
N GLY A 101 -4.79 -35.78 35.07
CA GLY A 101 -3.72 -34.98 34.47
C GLY A 101 -3.33 -35.42 33.06
N ASN A 102 -4.12 -36.28 32.41
CA ASN A 102 -3.89 -36.67 31.03
C ASN A 102 -4.55 -35.69 30.05
N HIS A 103 -3.86 -35.45 28.94
CA HIS A 103 -4.40 -34.65 27.85
C HIS A 103 -5.53 -35.42 27.14
N ALA A 104 -6.73 -34.85 27.14
CA ALA A 104 -7.65 -35.09 26.04
C ALA A 104 -6.90 -34.77 24.72
N PRO A 105 -7.10 -35.54 23.63
CA PRO A 105 -6.37 -35.34 22.39
C PRO A 105 -6.49 -33.89 21.95
N LYS A 106 -5.36 -33.18 21.98
CA LYS A 106 -5.28 -31.74 21.76
C LYS A 106 -5.83 -31.38 20.36
N LYS A 107 -6.98 -30.71 20.32
CA LYS A 107 -7.30 -29.74 19.25
C LYS A 107 -6.66 -28.36 19.55
N LYS A 108 -5.43 -28.31 20.09
CA LYS A 108 -4.72 -27.07 20.49
C LYS A 108 -3.84 -26.43 19.40
N ALA A 109 -3.83 -26.95 18.17
CA ALA A 109 -3.00 -26.36 17.10
C ALA A 109 -3.65 -25.14 16.42
N SER A 110 -4.97 -24.99 16.43
CA SER A 110 -5.64 -23.91 15.66
C SER A 110 -5.76 -22.60 16.45
N LEU A 111 -6.28 -22.61 17.69
CA LEU A 111 -6.62 -21.35 18.39
C LEU A 111 -5.41 -20.55 18.91
N VAL A 112 -4.35 -21.22 19.39
CA VAL A 112 -3.11 -20.54 19.82
C VAL A 112 -2.30 -20.05 18.62
N HIS A 113 -2.39 -20.76 17.49
CA HIS A 113 -1.78 -20.31 16.24
C HIS A 113 -2.53 -19.11 15.68
N GLU A 114 -3.85 -19.08 15.77
CA GLU A 114 -4.72 -18.03 15.22
C GLU A 114 -4.68 -16.72 16.04
N VAL A 115 -4.72 -16.80 17.38
CA VAL A 115 -4.53 -15.61 18.23
C VAL A 115 -3.07 -15.11 18.19
N GLY A 116 -2.10 -16.04 18.11
CA GLY A 116 -0.69 -15.68 17.94
C GLY A 116 -0.35 -15.13 16.55
N SER A 117 -1.00 -15.63 15.49
CA SER A 117 -0.79 -15.15 14.13
C SER A 117 -1.44 -13.80 13.93
N THR A 118 -2.67 -13.58 14.43
CA THR A 118 -3.35 -12.27 14.35
C THR A 118 -2.57 -11.15 15.04
N LEU A 119 -1.98 -11.38 16.22
CA LEU A 119 -1.13 -10.39 16.90
C LEU A 119 0.17 -10.12 16.13
N ASN A 120 0.78 -11.17 15.57
CA ASN A 120 1.98 -11.03 14.74
C ASN A 120 1.67 -10.28 13.42
N ASP A 121 0.53 -10.57 12.79
CA ASP A 121 0.08 -9.94 11.55
C ASP A 121 -0.25 -8.48 11.76
N ALA A 122 -0.87 -8.12 12.88
CA ALA A 122 -1.09 -6.73 13.26
C ALA A 122 0.25 -5.97 13.41
N ALA A 123 1.25 -6.58 14.06
CA ALA A 123 2.58 -5.99 14.18
C ALA A 123 3.29 -5.84 12.82
N ILE A 124 3.17 -6.85 11.94
CA ILE A 124 3.70 -6.79 10.56
C ILE A 124 3.02 -5.66 9.79
N ASN A 125 1.69 -5.54 9.86
CA ASN A 125 0.93 -4.49 9.19
C ASN A 125 1.43 -3.11 9.60
N VAL A 126 1.48 -2.84 10.91
CA VAL A 126 1.98 -1.55 11.44
C VAL A 126 3.40 -1.27 10.96
N ALA A 127 4.29 -2.28 10.96
CA ALA A 127 5.66 -2.10 10.51
C ALA A 127 5.77 -1.80 9.00
N VAL A 128 5.02 -2.52 8.15
CA VAL A 128 4.98 -2.28 6.70
C VAL A 128 4.41 -0.89 6.42
N SER A 129 3.23 -0.59 6.97
CA SER A 129 2.52 0.69 6.80
C SER A 129 3.38 1.88 7.24
N SER A 130 4.04 1.79 8.40
CA SER A 130 4.94 2.83 8.89
C SER A 130 6.12 3.07 7.94
N ARG A 131 6.73 2.01 7.41
CA ARG A 131 7.86 2.13 6.47
C ARG A 131 7.45 2.69 5.11
N LEU A 132 6.25 2.35 4.64
CA LEU A 132 5.69 2.91 3.40
C LEU A 132 5.44 4.41 3.56
N VAL A 133 4.84 4.83 4.68
CA VAL A 133 4.59 6.25 4.99
C VAL A 133 5.90 7.04 5.15
N ALA A 134 6.94 6.44 5.74
CA ALA A 134 8.23 7.09 5.93
C ALA A 134 9.06 7.21 4.63
N ASN A 135 8.70 6.48 3.56
CA ASN A 135 9.48 6.49 2.32
C ASN A 135 9.08 7.65 1.39
N LYS A 136 10.04 8.53 1.08
CA LYS A 136 9.80 9.72 0.25
C LYS A 136 9.40 9.43 -1.21
N HIS A 137 9.67 8.23 -1.72
CA HIS A 137 9.41 7.85 -3.11
C HIS A 137 8.12 7.04 -3.28
N VAL A 138 7.39 6.80 -2.19
CA VAL A 138 6.14 6.05 -2.19
C VAL A 138 5.08 6.87 -1.46
N SER A 139 3.90 7.01 -2.05
CA SER A 139 2.76 7.60 -1.38
C SER A 139 2.14 6.59 -0.42
N GLY A 140 2.78 6.35 0.72
CA GLY A 140 2.39 5.30 1.67
C GLY A 140 0.95 5.39 2.19
N PHE A 141 0.34 6.57 2.21
CA PHE A 141 -1.07 6.77 2.58
C PHE A 141 -2.07 6.34 1.51
N SER A 142 -1.62 6.11 0.27
CA SER A 142 -2.47 5.65 -0.85
C SER A 142 -2.36 4.14 -1.08
N ILE A 143 -1.71 3.44 -0.15
CA ILE A 143 -1.48 2.00 -0.19
C ILE A 143 -2.13 1.38 1.04
N ASP A 144 -3.14 0.56 0.80
CA ASP A 144 -3.73 -0.30 1.82
C ASP A 144 -2.87 -1.55 1.99
N VAL A 145 -2.65 -1.91 3.25
CA VAL A 145 -1.86 -3.06 3.66
C VAL A 145 -2.75 -3.99 4.47
N GLU A 146 -2.89 -5.22 3.99
CA GLU A 146 -3.55 -6.31 4.71
C GLU A 146 -2.55 -7.42 4.96
N VAL A 147 -2.65 -8.08 6.12
CA VAL A 147 -1.74 -9.17 6.51
C VAL A 147 -2.55 -10.32 7.09
N ALA A 148 -2.29 -11.53 6.60
CA ALA A 148 -2.84 -12.77 7.14
C ALA A 148 -1.76 -13.86 7.12
N ASP A 149 -1.46 -14.43 8.28
CA ASP A 149 -0.42 -15.44 8.53
C ASP A 149 0.96 -15.09 7.93
N GLY A 150 1.34 -13.81 7.97
CA GLY A 150 2.57 -13.28 7.37
C GLY A 150 2.54 -13.11 5.84
N HIS A 151 1.39 -13.31 5.20
CA HIS A 151 1.15 -12.99 3.79
C HIS A 151 0.61 -11.57 3.67
N VAL A 152 1.38 -10.69 3.02
CA VAL A 152 1.03 -9.28 2.87
C VAL A 152 0.35 -9.06 1.53
N SER A 153 -0.79 -8.37 1.54
CA SER A 153 -1.47 -7.85 0.35
C SER A 153 -1.33 -6.33 0.32
N LEU A 154 -0.83 -5.80 -0.81
CA LEU A 154 -0.77 -4.37 -1.08
C LEU A 154 -1.82 -4.00 -2.13
N ALA A 155 -2.68 -3.03 -1.82
CA ALA A 155 -3.69 -2.52 -2.74
C ALA A 155 -3.66 -0.99 -2.78
N GLY A 156 -4.14 -0.39 -3.88
CA GLY A 156 -4.19 1.07 -4.02
C GLY A 156 -3.44 1.58 -5.25
N GLN A 157 -3.01 2.84 -5.20
CA GLN A 157 -2.40 3.52 -6.33
C GLN A 157 -1.00 4.06 -6.00
N VAL A 158 -0.12 3.96 -6.99
CA VAL A 158 1.23 4.53 -6.95
C VAL A 158 1.47 5.42 -8.17
N SER A 159 2.40 6.37 -8.03
CA SER A 159 2.71 7.37 -9.05
C SER A 159 3.34 6.75 -10.30
N ASP A 160 4.26 5.80 -10.11
CA ASP A 160 4.98 5.16 -11.20
C ASP A 160 5.39 3.72 -10.89
N ALA A 161 5.95 3.06 -11.90
CA ALA A 161 6.38 1.67 -11.80
C ALA A 161 7.54 1.45 -10.81
N ASP A 162 8.37 2.46 -10.56
CA ASP A 162 9.47 2.38 -9.60
C ASP A 162 8.96 2.53 -8.18
N SER A 163 8.04 3.47 -7.91
CA SER A 163 7.32 3.55 -6.63
C SER A 163 6.65 2.23 -6.26
N ARG A 164 6.04 1.53 -7.23
CA ARG A 164 5.47 0.18 -7.02
C ARG A 164 6.53 -0.82 -6.56
N LYS A 165 7.66 -0.90 -7.27
CA LYS A 165 8.77 -1.81 -6.91
C LYS A 165 9.34 -1.50 -5.53
N ILE A 166 9.46 -0.21 -5.18
CA ILE A 166 9.93 0.22 -3.86
C ILE A 166 8.95 -0.22 -2.78
N ALA A 167 7.64 -0.01 -2.97
CA ALA A 167 6.61 -0.46 -2.04
C ALA A 167 6.65 -1.98 -1.81
N GLU A 168 6.75 -2.76 -2.89
CA GLU A 168 6.90 -4.22 -2.80
C GLU A 168 8.17 -4.63 -2.05
N SER A 169 9.28 -3.95 -2.29
CA SER A 169 10.55 -4.21 -1.62
C SER A 169 10.47 -3.90 -0.12
N ILE A 170 9.83 -2.79 0.26
CA ILE A 170 9.61 -2.43 1.67
C ILE A 170 8.81 -3.53 2.39
N ALA A 171 7.72 -4.00 1.77
CA ALA A 171 6.92 -5.09 2.33
C ALA A 171 7.74 -6.39 2.43
N LYS A 172 8.42 -6.80 1.35
CA LYS A 172 9.24 -8.04 1.32
C LYS A 172 10.35 -8.05 2.37
N ASN A 173 10.96 -6.90 2.65
CA ASN A 173 12.06 -6.76 3.61
C ASN A 173 11.59 -6.44 5.05
N THR A 174 10.29 -6.57 5.33
CA THR A 174 9.75 -6.40 6.69
C THR A 174 9.78 -7.73 7.44
N ARG A 175 10.30 -7.70 8.67
CA ARG A 175 10.45 -8.91 9.50
C ARG A 175 9.09 -9.55 9.74
N GLY A 176 9.01 -10.87 9.56
CA GLY A 176 7.77 -11.65 9.71
C GLY A 176 6.99 -11.83 8.40
N VAL A 177 7.33 -11.08 7.34
CA VAL A 177 6.71 -11.24 6.02
C VAL A 177 7.24 -12.51 5.34
N LYS A 178 6.32 -13.38 4.94
CA LYS A 178 6.60 -14.62 4.19
C LYS A 178 6.49 -14.39 2.69
N THR A 179 5.40 -13.75 2.26
CA THR A 179 5.14 -13.43 0.85
C THR A 179 4.46 -12.08 0.72
N VAL A 180 4.59 -11.48 -0.45
CA VAL A 180 3.89 -10.22 -0.79
C VAL A 180 3.11 -10.43 -2.09
N ASN A 181 1.82 -10.12 -2.04
CA ASN A 181 0.95 -10.03 -3.21
C ASN A 181 0.62 -8.55 -3.47
N SER A 182 0.91 -8.08 -4.68
CA SER A 182 0.85 -6.66 -5.05
C SER A 182 -0.23 -6.44 -6.09
N HIS A 183 -1.25 -5.67 -5.73
CA HIS A 183 -2.34 -5.21 -6.60
C HIS A 183 -2.27 -3.69 -6.80
N LEU A 184 -1.06 -3.12 -6.77
CA LEU A 184 -0.84 -1.69 -6.91
C LEU A 184 -0.99 -1.24 -8.37
N ALA A 185 -1.95 -0.35 -8.60
CA ALA A 185 -2.16 0.29 -9.90
C ALA A 185 -1.24 1.51 -10.06
N VAL A 186 -0.60 1.65 -11.22
CA VAL A 186 0.19 2.83 -11.57
C VAL A 186 -0.72 3.84 -12.27
N LYS A 187 -0.70 5.10 -11.83
CA LYS A 187 -1.46 6.17 -12.49
C LYS A 187 -0.97 6.33 -13.94
N GLU A 188 -1.87 6.08 -14.90
CA GLU A 188 -1.52 6.11 -16.33
C GLU A 188 -1.11 7.50 -16.84
N SER A 189 -1.52 8.57 -16.15
CA SER A 189 -1.18 9.96 -16.51
C SER A 189 0.33 10.21 -16.58
N ASP A 190 1.08 9.61 -15.66
CA ASP A 190 2.51 9.93 -15.47
C ASP A 190 3.40 9.10 -16.41
N LYS A 191 2.88 7.96 -16.88
CA LYS A 191 3.55 7.12 -17.87
C LYS A 191 3.55 7.80 -19.25
N LYS A 192 2.41 8.39 -19.65
CA LYS A 192 2.31 9.16 -20.90
C LYS A 192 3.20 10.40 -20.90
N GLU A 193 3.25 11.15 -19.79
CA GLU A 193 4.11 12.34 -19.71
C GLU A 193 5.60 12.00 -19.78
N LYS A 194 6.05 10.92 -19.12
CA LYS A 194 7.44 10.44 -19.25
C LYS A 194 7.75 9.99 -20.66
N ASP A 195 6.88 9.19 -21.28
CA ASP A 195 7.09 8.69 -22.65
C ASP A 195 7.13 9.85 -23.67
N LEU A 196 6.24 10.83 -23.54
CA LEU A 196 6.22 12.05 -24.36
C LEU A 196 7.48 12.90 -24.15
N ARG A 197 7.95 13.07 -22.91
CA ARG A 197 9.22 13.76 -22.64
C ARG A 197 10.40 13.03 -23.28
N LEU A 198 10.50 11.72 -23.13
CA LEU A 198 11.58 10.95 -23.74
C LEU A 198 11.56 11.05 -25.28
N GLN A 199 10.37 11.03 -25.88
CA GLN A 199 10.23 11.21 -27.33
C GLN A 199 10.70 12.59 -27.78
N HIS A 200 10.25 13.67 -27.10
CA HIS A 200 10.68 15.02 -27.44
C HIS A 200 12.19 15.26 -27.19
N LEU A 201 12.78 14.63 -26.17
CA LEU A 201 14.24 14.65 -25.99
C LEU A 201 14.96 13.92 -27.14
N THR A 202 14.41 12.82 -27.64
CA THR A 202 15.00 12.06 -28.74
C THR A 202 14.96 12.87 -30.03
N GLU A 203 13.81 13.48 -30.34
CA GLU A 203 13.64 14.38 -31.49
C GLU A 203 14.62 15.56 -31.41
N LYS A 204 14.78 16.17 -30.24
CA LYS A 204 15.73 17.27 -30.04
C LYS A 204 17.19 16.85 -30.24
N ILE A 205 17.56 15.62 -29.85
CA ILE A 205 18.91 15.08 -30.11
C ILE A 205 19.12 14.84 -31.61
N ASP A 206 18.11 14.35 -32.32
CA ASP A 206 18.16 14.17 -33.76
C ASP A 206 18.34 15.52 -34.48
N ASP A 207 17.60 16.55 -34.07
CA ASP A 207 17.72 17.91 -34.60
C ASP A 207 19.11 18.51 -34.34
N MET A 208 19.68 18.31 -33.15
CA MET A 208 21.06 18.72 -32.84
C MET A 208 22.08 18.00 -33.74
N TRP A 209 21.86 16.73 -34.04
CA TRP A 209 22.71 15.96 -34.95
C TRP A 209 22.59 16.46 -36.39
N VAL A 210 21.38 16.84 -36.83
CA VAL A 210 21.15 17.49 -38.13
C VAL A 210 21.87 18.83 -38.19
N ALA A 211 21.72 19.69 -37.18
CA ALA A 211 22.43 20.97 -37.11
C ALA A 211 23.96 20.80 -37.21
N THR A 212 24.49 19.81 -36.48
CA THR A 212 25.92 19.46 -36.51
C THR A 212 26.38 19.03 -37.90
N LYS A 213 25.58 18.23 -38.62
CA LYS A 213 25.89 17.83 -40.01
C LYS A 213 25.90 19.03 -40.95
N VAL A 214 24.87 19.88 -40.89
CA VAL A 214 24.77 21.07 -41.75
C VAL A 214 25.98 21.98 -41.52
N ASN A 215 26.29 22.30 -40.26
CA ASN A 215 27.46 23.12 -39.91
C ASN A 215 28.77 22.49 -40.37
N SER A 216 28.92 21.17 -40.24
CA SER A 216 30.10 20.48 -40.76
C SER A 216 30.22 20.60 -42.28
N GLN A 217 29.11 20.50 -43.02
CA GLN A 217 29.14 20.62 -44.48
C GLN A 217 29.47 22.04 -44.93
N TYR A 218 28.97 23.06 -44.23
CA TYR A 218 29.38 24.45 -44.46
C TYR A 218 30.88 24.65 -44.24
N ALA A 219 31.44 24.13 -43.14
CA ALA A 219 32.86 24.29 -42.82
C ALA A 219 33.81 23.71 -43.89
N TYR A 220 33.39 22.69 -44.63
CA TYR A 220 34.20 22.07 -45.70
C TYR A 220 33.85 22.56 -47.11
N THR A 221 32.80 23.36 -47.28
CA THR A 221 32.36 23.84 -48.60
C THR A 221 32.98 25.19 -48.91
N ARG A 222 33.77 25.26 -49.99
CA ARG A 222 34.31 26.53 -50.48
C ARG A 222 33.18 27.41 -50.99
N GLY A 223 33.16 28.67 -50.57
CA GLY A 223 32.13 29.65 -50.97
C GLY A 223 30.91 29.70 -50.05
N VAL A 224 31.01 29.11 -48.84
CA VAL A 224 30.07 29.33 -47.73
C VAL A 224 30.86 29.64 -46.48
N ASP A 225 30.68 30.83 -45.91
CA ASP A 225 31.33 31.21 -44.66
C ASP A 225 30.48 30.76 -43.46
N ALA A 226 30.78 29.56 -42.94
CA ALA A 226 30.06 28.95 -41.82
C ALA A 226 30.01 29.79 -40.53
N THR A 227 30.89 30.79 -40.38
CA THR A 227 30.96 31.65 -39.18
C THR A 227 29.87 32.73 -39.18
N ASP A 228 29.35 33.10 -40.36
CA ASP A 228 28.32 34.14 -40.51
C ASP A 228 26.89 33.56 -40.64
N ILE A 229 26.76 32.23 -40.60
CA ILE A 229 25.49 31.50 -40.73
C ILE A 229 25.21 30.71 -39.44
N ASP A 230 24.18 31.12 -38.72
CA ASP A 230 23.64 30.39 -37.57
C ASP A 230 22.61 29.37 -38.05
N VAL A 231 22.71 28.14 -37.55
CA VAL A 231 21.88 27.00 -37.94
C VAL A 231 21.13 26.49 -36.73
N ASP A 232 19.82 26.67 -36.77
CA ASP A 232 18.89 26.17 -35.76
C ASP A 232 18.00 25.09 -36.39
N VAL A 233 17.72 24.02 -35.66
CA VAL A 233 16.91 22.91 -36.18
C VAL A 233 15.87 22.54 -35.15
N ASP A 234 14.62 22.53 -35.59
CA ASP A 234 13.46 22.16 -34.77
C ASP A 234 12.52 21.32 -35.61
N GLU A 235 12.27 20.09 -35.15
CA GLU A 235 11.45 19.10 -35.82
C GLU A 235 11.85 18.95 -37.31
N GLY A 236 13.15 18.81 -37.59
CA GLY A 236 13.69 18.67 -38.94
C GLY A 236 13.51 19.89 -39.86
N VAL A 237 13.08 21.04 -39.32
CA VAL A 237 13.05 22.32 -40.04
C VAL A 237 14.33 23.07 -39.72
N VAL A 238 15.19 23.24 -40.72
CA VAL A 238 16.43 24.00 -40.57
C VAL A 238 16.13 25.47 -40.79
N THR A 239 16.43 26.31 -39.79
CA THR A 239 16.38 27.76 -39.90
C THR A 239 17.79 28.31 -40.03
N LEU A 240 18.06 28.99 -41.13
CA LEU A 240 19.32 29.68 -41.40
C LEU A 240 19.17 31.16 -41.06
N LYS A 241 20.05 31.68 -40.21
CA LYS A 241 20.08 33.10 -39.80
C LYS A 241 21.47 33.68 -40.01
N GLY A 242 21.53 34.99 -40.21
CA GLY A 242 22.81 35.70 -40.31
C GLY A 242 22.97 36.37 -41.67
N HIS A 243 24.21 36.41 -42.16
CA HIS A 243 24.55 37.20 -43.33
C HIS A 243 25.42 36.41 -44.32
N VAL A 244 25.19 36.60 -45.61
CA VAL A 244 26.02 36.06 -46.69
C VAL A 244 26.47 37.18 -47.63
N ALA A 245 27.60 36.98 -48.31
CA ALA A 245 28.22 37.99 -49.16
C ALA A 245 27.47 38.24 -50.47
N HIS A 246 26.80 37.22 -51.01
CA HIS A 246 26.05 37.36 -52.27
C HIS A 246 24.97 36.29 -52.43
N LYS A 247 24.04 36.52 -53.36
CA LYS A 247 22.92 35.61 -53.65
C LYS A 247 23.35 34.17 -53.91
N GLY A 248 24.47 33.96 -54.62
CA GLY A 248 24.99 32.61 -54.87
C GLY A 248 25.43 31.84 -53.63
N GLU A 249 25.89 32.54 -52.58
CA GLU A 249 26.26 31.91 -51.31
C GLU A 249 25.00 31.54 -50.53
N LYS A 250 23.98 32.43 -50.53
CA LYS A 250 22.65 32.12 -49.98
C LYS A 250 22.05 30.88 -50.62
N GLU A 251 22.06 30.79 -51.95
CA GLU A 251 21.53 29.65 -52.71
C GLU A 251 22.32 28.36 -52.42
N LEU A 252 23.65 28.45 -52.34
CA LEU A 252 24.52 27.31 -52.01
C LEU A 252 24.30 26.82 -50.57
N ALA A 253 24.18 27.72 -49.60
CA ALA A 253 23.88 27.39 -48.21
C ALA A 253 22.52 26.68 -48.09
N CYS A 254 21.48 27.22 -48.73
CA CYS A 254 20.15 26.59 -48.75
C CYS A 254 20.22 25.16 -49.31
N LYS A 255 20.91 24.98 -50.44
CA LYS A 255 21.03 23.66 -51.08
C LYS A 255 21.72 22.62 -50.20
N ILE A 256 22.81 22.99 -49.53
CA ILE A 256 23.55 22.11 -48.63
C ILE A 256 22.68 21.70 -47.43
N ALA A 257 21.92 22.64 -46.87
CA ALA A 257 20.96 22.35 -45.81
C ALA A 257 19.86 21.40 -46.30
N GLU A 258 19.28 21.64 -47.48
CA GLU A 258 18.24 20.78 -48.08
C GLU A 258 18.73 19.34 -48.35
N ASP A 259 19.98 19.19 -48.81
CA ASP A 259 20.58 17.88 -49.12
C ASP A 259 21.02 17.10 -47.87
N THR A 260 20.93 17.69 -46.68
CA THR A 260 21.35 17.04 -45.43
C THR A 260 20.32 16.03 -44.93
N LEU A 261 20.76 14.78 -44.69
CA LEU A 261 19.90 13.71 -44.19
C LEU A 261 19.28 14.06 -42.82
N GLY A 262 17.96 14.08 -42.77
CA GLY A 262 17.15 14.45 -41.59
C GLY A 262 16.42 15.78 -41.76
N VAL A 263 16.76 16.56 -42.79
CA VAL A 263 16.10 17.82 -43.10
C VAL A 263 14.78 17.57 -43.84
N ARG A 264 13.70 18.14 -43.32
CA ARG A 264 12.36 18.13 -43.92
C ARG A 264 12.07 19.39 -44.71
N ARG A 265 12.59 20.53 -44.23
CA ARG A 265 12.40 21.86 -44.83
C ARG A 265 13.52 22.79 -44.40
N VAL A 266 13.87 23.73 -45.27
CA VAL A 266 14.77 24.84 -44.94
C VAL A 266 13.99 26.16 -44.94
N ASN A 267 14.24 26.98 -43.93
CA ASN A 267 13.79 28.36 -43.82
C ASN A 267 15.02 29.27 -43.81
N ALA A 268 15.18 30.09 -44.85
CA ALA A 268 16.28 31.03 -45.00
C ALA A 268 15.78 32.49 -45.10
N ASP A 269 14.60 32.78 -44.55
CA ASP A 269 14.01 34.12 -44.57
C ASP A 269 14.85 35.11 -43.75
N ALA A 270 15.47 34.63 -42.67
CA ALA A 270 16.32 35.41 -41.76
C ALA A 270 17.82 35.38 -42.15
N LEU A 271 18.16 34.83 -43.32
CA LEU A 271 19.51 34.85 -43.88
C LEU A 271 19.62 35.98 -44.90
N GLU A 272 20.31 37.06 -44.55
CA GLU A 272 20.35 38.30 -45.33
C GLU A 272 21.60 38.38 -46.20
N ILE A 273 21.54 39.15 -47.29
CA ILE A 273 22.70 39.43 -48.14
C ILE A 273 23.26 40.80 -47.72
N ARG A 274 24.57 40.89 -47.46
CA ARG A 274 25.26 42.14 -47.12
C ARG A 274 25.36 43.10 -48.31
#